data_AF-A0A1N7FXE9-F1
#
_entry.id   AF-A0A1N7FXE9-F1
#
_cell.length_a   1.000
_cell.length_b   1.000
_cell.length_c   1.000
_cell.angle_alpha   90.00
_cell.angle_beta   90.00
_cell.angle_gamma   90.00
#
_symmetry.space_group_name_H-M   'P 1'
#
loop_
_entity.id
_entity.type
_entity.pdbx_description
1 polymer ?
#
loop_
_entity_poly.entity_id
_entity_poly.type
_entity_poly.pdbx_seq_one_letter_code
_entity_poly.pdbx_strand_id
1 'polypeptide(L)'
;MSTYINRQRKQSTSADEPETDRTELSEVRQRLFNVYEYVRDEDAELYTEIDQWLRESVDVPAGSVGEAVKSRLREIKRGNKMRDHRGVDDPTDAFHDDCEGCPNYGVACPMVKGYRGTQTIKRILETARTDEQVVEQLSDLAIEEDCHIVLDELNEYEDSHANFLKTGYELNARANRVVSGPVSPTGADAEGVEAEFSESDSLPPDAEETVESTIEAVLSDEEDEDE
;
A
#
# COMPACT_ATOMS: atom_id res chain seq x y z
N MET A 1 -35.87 -50.03 11.18
CA MET A 1 -35.13 -49.16 12.14
C MET A 1 -33.71 -49.69 12.22
N SER A 2 -32.61 -49.00 11.93
CA SER A 2 -32.36 -47.66 11.41
C SER A 2 -30.95 -47.68 10.81
N THR A 3 -30.89 -47.53 9.48
CA THR A 3 -29.94 -46.74 8.67
C THR A 3 -28.46 -46.63 9.05
N TYR A 4 -27.64 -47.21 8.18
CA TYR A 4 -26.21 -46.99 7.97
C TYR A 4 -25.90 -45.53 7.62
N ILE A 5 -24.95 -44.89 8.31
CA ILE A 5 -24.43 -43.56 7.98
C ILE A 5 -23.17 -43.74 7.12
N ASN A 6 -23.31 -43.47 5.83
CA ASN A 6 -22.22 -43.35 4.86
C ASN A 6 -21.47 -42.02 5.11
N ARG A 7 -20.24 -42.09 5.62
CA ARG A 7 -19.30 -40.95 5.61
C ARG A 7 -18.72 -40.81 4.20
N GLN A 8 -19.38 -40.04 3.35
CA GLN A 8 -18.74 -39.53 2.14
C GLN A 8 -17.72 -38.46 2.53
N ARG A 9 -16.47 -38.85 2.34
CA ARG A 9 -15.26 -38.03 2.19
C ARG A 9 -15.57 -36.87 1.24
N LYS A 10 -15.85 -35.69 1.78
CA LYS A 10 -15.70 -34.44 1.01
C LYS A 10 -14.23 -34.35 0.63
N GLN A 11 -13.94 -34.57 -0.64
CA GLN A 11 -12.74 -34.06 -1.27
C GLN A 11 -12.75 -32.55 -1.03
N SER A 12 -11.84 -32.10 -0.17
CA SER A 12 -11.47 -30.71 -0.08
C SER A 12 -10.90 -30.34 -1.45
N THR A 13 -11.76 -29.78 -2.30
CA THR A 13 -11.34 -28.84 -3.33
C THR A 13 -10.39 -27.86 -2.67
N SER A 14 -9.17 -27.79 -3.20
CA SER A 14 -8.19 -26.74 -2.95
C SER A 14 -8.90 -25.39 -3.05
N ALA A 15 -9.39 -24.93 -1.89
CA ALA A 15 -9.87 -23.58 -1.70
C ALA A 15 -8.61 -22.75 -1.55
N ASP A 16 -8.51 -21.74 -2.42
CA ASP A 16 -7.76 -20.51 -2.27
C ASP A 16 -6.99 -20.44 -0.95
N GLU A 17 -5.68 -20.68 -1.01
CA GLU A 17 -4.82 -20.06 -0.01
C GLU A 17 -5.15 -18.57 -0.07
N PRO A 18 -5.44 -17.90 1.06
CA PRO A 18 -5.54 -16.45 1.03
C PRO A 18 -4.21 -15.98 0.46
N GLU A 19 -4.23 -15.41 -0.76
CA GLU A 19 -3.15 -14.54 -1.21
C GLU A 19 -3.00 -13.57 -0.05
N THR A 20 -1.99 -13.83 0.77
CA THR A 20 -1.75 -13.05 1.96
C THR A 20 -1.28 -11.75 1.36
N ASP A 21 -2.19 -10.77 1.26
CA ASP A 21 -1.98 -9.50 0.56
C ASP A 21 -0.55 -9.03 0.83
N ARG A 22 0.34 -9.29 -0.14
CA ARG A 22 1.77 -9.11 0.07
C ARG A 22 1.97 -7.61 0.01
N THR A 23 2.12 -7.00 1.18
CA THR A 23 2.47 -5.59 1.28
C THR A 23 3.81 -5.36 0.60
N GLU A 24 3.99 -4.17 0.05
CA GLU A 24 5.20 -3.80 -0.67
C GLU A 24 6.47 -4.03 0.17
N LEU A 25 6.41 -3.72 1.47
CA LEU A 25 7.52 -3.93 2.40
C LEU A 25 7.82 -5.42 2.63
N SER A 26 6.80 -6.28 2.65
CA SER A 26 6.99 -7.73 2.73
C SER A 26 7.70 -8.28 1.49
N GLU A 27 7.40 -7.73 0.30
CA GLU A 27 8.08 -8.11 -0.93
C GLU A 27 9.55 -7.70 -0.91
N VAL A 28 9.84 -6.47 -0.50
CA VAL A 28 11.22 -5.96 -0.40
C VAL A 28 12.03 -6.80 0.58
N ARG A 29 11.47 -7.14 1.76
CA ARG A 29 12.11 -8.06 2.72
C ARG A 29 12.42 -9.40 2.10
N GLN A 30 11.45 -10.02 1.41
CA GLN A 30 11.66 -11.31 0.79
C GLN A 30 12.73 -11.26 -0.31
N ARG A 31 12.72 -10.22 -1.15
CA ARG A 31 13.73 -10.03 -2.21
C ARG A 31 15.12 -9.88 -1.61
N LEU A 32 15.28 -9.02 -0.60
CA LEU A 32 16.56 -8.83 0.08
C LEU A 32 17.02 -10.11 0.78
N PHE A 33 16.14 -10.83 1.47
CA PHE A 33 16.47 -12.09 2.13
C PHE A 33 17.00 -13.14 1.13
N ASN A 34 16.40 -13.23 -0.06
CA ASN A 34 16.82 -14.18 -1.10
C ASN A 34 18.20 -13.86 -1.69
N VAL A 35 18.59 -12.59 -1.71
CA VAL A 35 19.83 -12.10 -2.35
C VAL A 35 20.96 -11.93 -1.32
N TYR A 36 20.61 -11.75 -0.04
CA TYR A 36 21.51 -11.44 1.07
C TYR A 36 22.69 -12.42 1.25
N GLU A 37 22.46 -13.72 1.11
CA GLU A 37 23.54 -14.71 1.27
C GLU A 37 24.61 -14.62 0.17
N TYR A 38 24.21 -14.24 -1.06
CA TYR A 38 25.12 -14.08 -2.19
C TYR A 38 25.96 -12.80 -2.11
N VAL A 39 25.42 -11.76 -1.46
CA VAL A 39 26.15 -10.50 -1.24
C VAL A 39 27.25 -10.65 -0.20
N ARG A 40 27.09 -11.55 0.78
CA ARG A 40 28.04 -11.73 1.90
C ARG A 40 29.49 -11.91 1.45
N ASP A 41 29.70 -12.67 0.39
CA ASP A 41 31.03 -13.07 -0.04
C ASP A 41 31.64 -12.05 -1.04
N GLU A 42 30.82 -11.17 -1.64
CA GLU A 42 31.21 -10.20 -2.67
C GLU A 42 31.31 -8.75 -2.13
N ASP A 43 30.44 -8.36 -1.19
CA ASP A 43 30.40 -7.01 -0.59
C ASP A 43 29.97 -7.08 0.89
N ALA A 44 30.95 -7.11 1.79
CA ALA A 44 30.74 -7.22 3.23
C ALA A 44 30.09 -5.97 3.87
N GLU A 45 30.27 -4.78 3.26
CA GLU A 45 29.66 -3.53 3.73
C GLU A 45 28.17 -3.55 3.38
N LEU A 46 27.83 -3.85 2.13
CA LEU A 46 26.44 -3.99 1.69
C LEU A 46 25.71 -5.12 2.43
N TYR A 47 26.39 -6.23 2.72
CA TYR A 47 25.85 -7.29 3.56
C TYR A 47 25.45 -6.78 4.95
N THR A 48 26.30 -5.97 5.57
CA THR A 48 26.03 -5.40 6.90
C THR A 48 24.86 -4.43 6.85
N GLU A 49 24.79 -3.59 5.81
CA GLU A 49 23.68 -2.66 5.60
C GLU A 49 22.34 -3.39 5.40
N ILE A 50 22.33 -4.47 4.59
CA ILE A 50 21.12 -5.29 4.39
C ILE A 50 20.73 -6.02 5.68
N ASP A 51 21.70 -6.55 6.45
CA ASP A 51 21.43 -7.19 7.74
C ASP A 51 20.77 -6.21 8.71
N GLN A 52 21.33 -5.00 8.82
CA GLN A 52 20.82 -3.96 9.67
C GLN A 52 19.39 -3.57 9.25
N TRP A 53 19.18 -3.29 7.96
CA TRP A 53 17.86 -2.94 7.45
C TRP A 53 16.85 -4.06 7.67
N LEU A 54 17.22 -5.32 7.44
CA LEU A 54 16.33 -6.46 7.69
C LEU A 54 15.92 -6.55 9.16
N ARG A 55 16.84 -6.33 10.11
CA ARG A 55 16.54 -6.32 11.55
C ARG A 55 15.61 -5.17 11.91
N GLU A 56 15.94 -3.96 11.49
CA GLU A 56 15.14 -2.76 11.76
C GLU A 56 13.75 -2.85 11.11
N SER A 57 13.65 -3.46 9.93
CA SER A 57 12.38 -3.68 9.26
C SER A 57 11.44 -4.57 10.07
N VAL A 58 11.92 -5.47 10.94
CA VAL A 58 11.04 -6.31 11.78
C VAL A 58 10.18 -5.47 12.72
N ASP A 59 10.72 -4.35 13.20
CA ASP A 59 10.01 -3.44 14.11
C ASP A 59 9.00 -2.56 13.37
N VAL A 60 9.16 -2.39 12.04
CA VAL A 60 8.14 -1.78 11.19
C VAL A 60 7.10 -2.84 10.85
N PRO A 61 5.80 -2.60 11.09
CA PRO A 61 4.75 -3.53 10.68
C PRO A 61 4.90 -3.87 9.20
N ALA A 62 5.15 -5.14 8.88
CA ALA A 62 4.96 -5.64 7.51
C ALA A 62 3.47 -5.73 7.15
N GLY A 63 2.59 -5.60 8.15
CA GLY A 63 1.14 -5.54 7.95
C GLY A 63 0.74 -4.23 7.29
N SER A 64 -0.39 -4.23 6.61
CA SER A 64 -0.92 -3.02 5.98
C SER A 64 -1.15 -1.92 7.02
N VAL A 65 -1.10 -0.65 6.59
CA VAL A 65 -1.45 0.50 7.44
C VAL A 65 -2.78 0.33 8.19
N GLY A 66 -3.72 -0.38 7.58
CA GLY A 66 -4.99 -0.74 8.19
C GLY A 66 -4.88 -1.61 9.43
N GLU A 67 -3.90 -2.52 9.47
CA GLU A 67 -3.59 -3.32 10.65
C GLU A 67 -2.95 -2.49 11.76
N ALA A 68 -2.07 -1.55 11.41
CA ALA A 68 -1.47 -0.59 12.35
C ALA A 68 -2.56 0.25 13.05
N VAL A 69 -3.44 0.90 12.28
CA VAL A 69 -4.59 1.65 12.80
C VAL A 69 -5.50 0.77 13.66
N LYS A 70 -5.81 -0.46 13.22
CA LYS A 70 -6.60 -1.39 14.05
C LYS A 70 -5.90 -1.78 15.35
N SER A 71 -4.58 -1.94 15.33
CA SER A 71 -3.78 -2.25 16.51
C SER A 71 -3.85 -1.09 17.51
N ARG A 72 -3.59 0.13 17.04
CA ARG A 72 -3.67 1.36 17.84
C ARG A 72 -5.06 1.57 18.45
N LEU A 73 -6.12 1.41 17.66
CA LEU A 73 -7.51 1.49 18.15
C LEU A 73 -7.86 0.40 19.19
N ARG A 74 -7.23 -0.77 19.12
CA ARG A 74 -7.40 -1.83 20.14
C ARG A 74 -6.62 -1.51 21.41
N GLU A 75 -5.46 -0.89 21.29
CA GLU A 75 -4.63 -0.46 22.41
C GLU A 75 -5.36 0.59 23.24
N ILE A 76 -5.84 1.67 22.63
CA ILE A 76 -6.59 2.72 23.36
C ILE A 76 -7.83 2.16 24.04
N LYS A 77 -8.46 1.13 23.46
CA LYS A 77 -9.62 0.42 24.01
C LYS A 77 -9.25 -0.55 25.13
N ARG A 78 -7.99 -0.96 25.24
CA ARG A 78 -7.55 -1.92 26.26
C ARG A 78 -7.61 -1.24 27.62
N GLY A 79 -8.40 -1.80 28.54
CA GLY A 79 -8.63 -1.19 29.85
C GLY A 79 -9.70 -0.09 29.85
N ASN A 80 -9.94 0.57 28.72
CA ASN A 80 -10.88 1.69 28.61
C ASN A 80 -12.21 1.27 27.98
N LYS A 81 -13.34 1.71 28.56
CA LYS A 81 -14.65 1.41 27.99
C LYS A 81 -14.97 2.31 26.79
N MET A 82 -14.26 3.42 26.60
CA MET A 82 -14.39 4.38 25.49
C MET A 82 -15.81 4.93 25.32
N ARG A 83 -16.53 5.02 26.44
CA ARG A 83 -17.88 5.59 26.56
C ARG A 83 -18.22 5.78 28.03
N ASP A 84 -19.12 6.71 28.31
CA ASP A 84 -19.75 6.82 29.62
C ASP A 84 -20.46 5.50 30.00
N HIS A 85 -20.23 5.08 31.25
CA HIS A 85 -20.86 3.91 31.83
C HIS A 85 -21.00 4.02 33.34
N ARG A 86 -21.95 3.25 33.88
CA ARG A 86 -22.14 3.13 35.33
C ARG A 86 -20.87 2.60 35.99
N GLY A 87 -20.45 3.25 37.08
CA GLY A 87 -19.28 2.86 37.87
C GLY A 87 -18.03 3.72 37.64
N VAL A 88 -18.16 4.83 36.92
CA VAL A 88 -17.14 5.87 36.78
C VAL A 88 -17.76 7.20 37.23
N ASP A 89 -17.07 7.94 38.08
CA ASP A 89 -17.55 9.23 38.61
C ASP A 89 -17.30 10.37 37.60
N ASP A 90 -16.17 10.32 36.89
CA ASP A 90 -15.86 11.20 35.76
C ASP A 90 -15.88 10.42 34.44
N PRO A 91 -16.80 10.71 33.51
CA PRO A 91 -16.86 10.02 32.22
C PRO A 91 -15.56 10.04 31.41
N THR A 92 -14.66 11.00 31.66
CA THR A 92 -13.35 11.09 31.00
C THR A 92 -12.40 9.95 31.40
N ASP A 93 -12.48 9.45 32.64
CA ASP A 93 -11.69 8.29 33.12
C ASP A 93 -11.99 6.99 32.35
N ALA A 94 -13.07 6.96 31.57
CA ALA A 94 -13.42 5.82 30.73
C ALA A 94 -12.66 5.79 29.39
N PHE A 95 -11.81 6.79 29.13
CA PHE A 95 -11.04 6.98 27.90
C PHE A 95 -9.54 6.90 28.18
N HIS A 96 -8.76 6.67 27.14
CA HIS A 96 -7.30 6.74 27.21
C HIS A 96 -6.85 8.21 27.26
N ASP A 97 -5.76 8.49 27.97
CA ASP A 97 -5.19 9.85 28.12
C ASP A 97 -4.89 10.50 26.77
N ASP A 98 -4.32 9.73 25.82
CA ASP A 98 -4.06 10.19 24.44
C ASP A 98 -5.31 10.73 23.72
N CYS A 99 -6.54 10.40 24.16
CA CYS A 99 -7.78 10.92 23.56
C CYS A 99 -8.18 12.30 24.12
N GLU A 100 -7.43 12.88 25.05
CA GLU A 100 -7.67 14.22 25.57
C GLU A 100 -7.69 15.25 24.42
N GLY A 101 -8.66 16.17 24.47
CA GLY A 101 -8.89 17.16 23.40
C GLY A 101 -9.82 16.68 22.27
N CYS A 102 -10.20 15.40 22.23
CA CYS A 102 -11.23 14.93 21.29
C CYS A 102 -12.62 15.50 21.66
N PRO A 103 -13.43 15.98 20.70
CA PRO A 103 -14.79 16.47 20.97
C PRO A 103 -15.72 15.44 21.63
N ASN A 104 -15.41 14.15 21.45
CA ASN A 104 -16.18 13.04 21.98
C ASN A 104 -15.62 12.46 23.30
N TYR A 105 -14.58 13.08 23.86
CA TYR A 105 -13.96 12.68 25.13
C TYR A 105 -14.97 12.80 26.28
N GLY A 106 -15.13 11.73 27.05
CA GLY A 106 -16.16 11.65 28.10
C GLY A 106 -17.57 11.28 27.62
N VAL A 107 -17.83 11.13 26.32
CA VAL A 107 -19.16 10.74 25.80
C VAL A 107 -19.15 9.32 25.25
N ALA A 108 -18.68 9.16 24.00
CA ALA A 108 -18.50 7.86 23.35
C ALA A 108 -17.59 8.01 22.14
N CYS A 109 -16.55 7.19 22.03
CA CYS A 109 -15.65 7.23 20.89
C CYS A 109 -16.34 6.73 19.60
N PRO A 110 -16.48 7.55 18.55
CA PRO A 110 -17.13 7.13 17.30
C PRO A 110 -16.34 6.05 16.56
N MET A 111 -15.00 6.11 16.60
CA MET A 111 -14.13 5.17 15.90
C MET A 111 -14.13 3.76 16.52
N VAL A 112 -14.35 3.66 17.84
CA VAL A 112 -14.27 2.38 18.57
C VAL A 112 -15.65 1.82 18.95
N LYS A 113 -16.62 2.69 19.24
CA LYS A 113 -17.97 2.31 19.67
C LYS A 113 -19.06 2.66 18.67
N GLY A 114 -18.81 3.62 17.78
CA GLY A 114 -19.72 3.95 16.71
C GLY A 114 -19.84 2.80 15.72
N TYR A 115 -21.08 2.40 15.44
CA TYR A 115 -21.34 1.39 14.41
C TYR A 115 -20.85 1.88 13.04
N ARG A 116 -21.07 3.16 12.72
CA ARG A 116 -20.64 3.77 11.46
C ARG A 116 -19.12 3.70 11.30
N GLY A 117 -18.35 4.27 12.24
CA GLY A 117 -16.89 4.24 12.21
C GLY A 117 -16.32 2.81 12.10
N THR A 118 -16.74 1.91 12.97
CA THR A 118 -16.24 0.52 12.96
C THR A 118 -16.56 -0.25 11.68
N GLN A 119 -17.75 -0.04 11.08
CA GLN A 119 -18.10 -0.67 9.81
C GLN A 119 -17.40 -0.02 8.62
N THR A 120 -17.22 1.30 8.64
CA THR A 120 -16.50 2.00 7.58
C THR A 120 -15.03 1.59 7.56
N ILE A 121 -14.35 1.54 8.72
CA ILE A 121 -12.98 1.01 8.82
C ILE A 121 -12.92 -0.43 8.26
N LYS A 122 -13.87 -1.29 8.66
CA LYS A 122 -13.91 -2.65 8.15
C LYS A 122 -14.05 -2.68 6.62
N ARG A 123 -14.96 -1.88 6.07
CA ARG A 123 -15.20 -1.80 4.62
C ARG A 123 -13.97 -1.30 3.88
N ILE A 124 -13.36 -0.20 4.32
CA ILE A 124 -12.15 0.38 3.72
C ILE A 124 -11.09 -0.72 3.57
N LEU A 125 -10.87 -1.50 4.63
CA LEU A 125 -9.87 -2.56 4.65
C LEU A 125 -10.23 -3.81 3.86
N GLU A 126 -11.50 -3.99 3.50
CA GLU A 126 -11.95 -5.08 2.63
C GLU A 126 -11.98 -4.67 1.14
N THR A 127 -12.08 -3.37 0.85
CA THR A 127 -12.28 -2.87 -0.52
C THR A 127 -11.07 -2.16 -1.13
N ALA A 128 -10.21 -1.58 -0.30
CA ALA A 128 -8.99 -0.93 -0.75
C ALA A 128 -8.02 -1.97 -1.32
N ARG A 129 -7.38 -1.63 -2.44
CA ARG A 129 -6.45 -2.52 -3.14
C ARG A 129 -4.98 -2.20 -2.87
N THR A 130 -4.72 -1.02 -2.33
CA THR A 130 -3.38 -0.50 -2.05
C THR A 130 -3.36 0.20 -0.70
N ASP A 131 -2.19 0.29 -0.08
CA ASP A 131 -2.03 1.01 1.19
C ASP A 131 -2.34 2.51 1.03
N GLU A 132 -1.98 3.15 -0.09
CA GLU A 132 -2.38 4.54 -0.39
C GLU A 132 -3.90 4.74 -0.29
N GLN A 133 -4.69 3.83 -0.86
CA GLN A 133 -6.15 3.92 -0.80
C GLN A 133 -6.67 3.74 0.62
N VAL A 134 -5.99 2.92 1.42
CA VAL A 134 -6.33 2.76 2.84
C VAL A 134 -6.01 4.05 3.60
N VAL A 135 -4.83 4.65 3.38
CA VAL A 135 -4.43 5.91 4.03
C VAL A 135 -5.41 7.02 3.69
N GLU A 136 -5.72 7.23 2.41
CA GLU A 136 -6.66 8.27 1.95
C GLU A 136 -8.03 8.10 2.61
N GLN A 137 -8.63 6.91 2.50
CA GLN A 137 -9.97 6.67 3.03
C GLN A 137 -10.04 6.68 4.56
N LEU A 138 -9.00 6.21 5.25
CA LEU A 138 -8.93 6.30 6.72
C LEU A 138 -8.70 7.73 7.19
N SER A 139 -7.94 8.54 6.44
CA SER A 139 -7.75 9.97 6.72
C SER A 139 -9.07 10.71 6.62
N ASP A 140 -9.82 10.52 5.54
CA ASP A 140 -11.15 11.11 5.35
C ASP A 140 -12.10 10.74 6.50
N LEU A 141 -12.11 9.46 6.90
CA LEU A 141 -12.93 9.01 8.01
C LEU A 141 -12.49 9.62 9.35
N ALA A 142 -11.18 9.72 9.57
CA ALA A 142 -10.63 10.29 10.80
C ALA A 142 -10.93 11.79 10.91
N ILE A 143 -10.92 12.52 9.78
CA ILE A 143 -11.36 13.92 9.70
C ILE A 143 -12.87 14.01 9.96
N GLU A 144 -13.69 13.15 9.34
CA GLU A 144 -15.15 13.16 9.54
C GLU A 144 -15.54 12.92 11.01
N GLU A 145 -14.81 12.05 11.70
CA GLU A 145 -15.11 11.65 13.09
C GLU A 145 -14.25 12.38 14.14
N ASP A 146 -13.52 13.44 13.73
CA ASP A 146 -12.61 14.24 14.58
C ASP A 146 -11.66 13.38 15.44
N CYS A 147 -11.00 12.39 14.81
CA CYS A 147 -10.12 11.44 15.48
C CYS A 147 -8.65 11.69 15.18
N HIS A 148 -7.99 12.45 16.04
CA HIS A 148 -6.54 12.71 15.92
C HIS A 148 -5.68 11.47 16.08
N ILE A 149 -6.06 10.51 16.94
CA ILE A 149 -5.29 9.25 17.13
C ILE A 149 -5.07 8.50 15.82
N VAL A 150 -6.08 8.44 14.95
CA VAL A 150 -5.95 7.76 13.67
C VAL A 150 -5.11 8.58 12.71
N LEU A 151 -5.26 9.91 12.69
CA LEU A 151 -4.41 10.78 11.87
C LEU A 151 -2.93 10.68 12.28
N ASP A 152 -2.64 10.68 13.58
CA ASP A 152 -1.29 10.56 14.10
C ASP A 152 -0.65 9.23 13.68
N GLU A 153 -1.38 8.12 13.79
CA GLU A 153 -0.92 6.80 13.36
C GLU A 153 -0.69 6.72 11.84
N LEU A 154 -1.56 7.34 11.04
CA LEU A 154 -1.40 7.37 9.58
C LEU A 154 -0.16 8.17 9.17
N ASN A 155 0.04 9.34 9.79
CA ASN A 155 1.23 10.16 9.54
C ASN A 155 2.52 9.42 9.96
N GLU A 156 2.52 8.78 11.12
CA GLU A 156 3.66 7.99 11.58
C GLU A 156 3.94 6.80 10.65
N TYR A 157 2.89 6.15 10.14
CA TYR A 157 3.03 5.11 9.14
C TYR A 157 3.64 5.66 7.85
N GLU A 158 3.13 6.76 7.29
CA GLU A 158 3.68 7.34 6.05
C GLU A 158 5.15 7.72 6.20
N ASP A 159 5.50 8.42 7.27
CA ASP A 159 6.87 8.87 7.53
C ASP A 159 7.82 7.68 7.73
N SER A 160 7.44 6.68 8.52
CA SER A 160 8.30 5.52 8.78
C SER A 160 8.35 4.58 7.56
N HIS A 161 7.20 4.20 7.01
CA HIS A 161 7.09 3.21 5.95
C HIS A 161 7.70 3.69 4.63
N ALA A 162 7.47 4.95 4.22
CA ALA A 162 8.02 5.48 2.97
C ALA A 162 9.56 5.53 3.01
N ASN A 163 10.13 5.93 4.14
CA ASN A 163 11.58 5.95 4.33
C ASN A 163 12.17 4.53 4.30
N PHE A 164 11.54 3.58 5.00
CA PHE A 164 11.98 2.18 5.01
C PHE A 164 11.90 1.53 3.63
N LEU A 165 10.81 1.74 2.88
CA LEU A 165 10.64 1.24 1.53
C LEU A 165 11.72 1.78 0.60
N LYS A 166 11.95 3.10 0.62
CA LYS A 166 12.97 3.74 -0.22
C LYS A 166 14.36 3.13 0.02
N THR A 167 14.78 3.03 1.28
CA THR A 167 16.07 2.43 1.63
C THR A 167 16.11 0.94 1.22
N GLY A 168 15.04 0.19 1.43
CA GLY A 168 14.96 -1.22 1.04
C GLY A 168 15.10 -1.43 -0.48
N TYR A 169 14.48 -0.55 -1.29
CA TYR A 169 14.64 -0.57 -2.74
C TYR A 169 16.05 -0.21 -3.20
N GLU A 170 16.68 0.80 -2.58
CA GLU A 170 18.06 1.18 -2.86
C GLU A 170 19.04 0.03 -2.55
N LEU A 171 18.86 -0.62 -1.40
CA LEU A 171 19.63 -1.81 -1.01
C LEU A 171 19.40 -2.97 -1.97
N ASN A 172 18.16 -3.23 -2.37
CA ASN A 172 17.84 -4.29 -3.32
C ASN A 172 18.46 -4.02 -4.70
N ALA A 173 18.44 -2.76 -5.17
CA ALA A 173 19.09 -2.38 -6.42
C ALA A 173 20.61 -2.57 -6.36
N ARG A 174 21.26 -2.21 -5.24
CA ARG A 174 22.69 -2.45 -5.01
C ARG A 174 23.01 -3.94 -4.96
N ALA A 175 22.24 -4.72 -4.21
CA ALA A 175 22.40 -6.17 -4.07
C ALA A 175 22.31 -6.88 -5.43
N ASN A 176 21.32 -6.52 -6.26
CA ASN A 176 21.17 -7.08 -7.59
C ASN A 176 22.35 -6.76 -8.53
N ARG A 177 22.99 -5.59 -8.39
CA ARG A 177 24.21 -5.26 -9.17
C ARG A 177 25.40 -6.12 -8.76
N VAL A 178 25.53 -6.44 -7.48
CA VAL A 178 26.58 -7.33 -6.98
C VAL A 178 26.35 -8.75 -7.48
N VAL A 179 25.14 -9.28 -7.33
CA VAL A 179 24.81 -10.66 -7.72
C VAL A 179 24.80 -10.86 -9.24
N SER A 180 24.39 -9.86 -10.02
CA SER A 180 24.43 -9.95 -11.49
C SER A 180 25.83 -9.74 -12.07
N GLY A 181 26.83 -9.42 -11.23
CA GLY A 181 28.16 -8.98 -11.65
C GLY A 181 28.16 -7.59 -12.31
N PRO A 182 29.33 -6.97 -12.54
CA PRO A 182 29.39 -5.78 -13.36
C PRO A 182 28.80 -6.12 -14.73
N VAL A 183 27.83 -5.33 -15.18
CA VAL A 183 27.43 -5.32 -16.59
C VAL A 183 28.67 -4.81 -17.35
N SER A 184 29.59 -5.72 -17.68
CA SER A 184 30.58 -5.43 -18.69
C SER A 184 29.78 -5.16 -19.96
N PRO A 185 29.95 -4.00 -20.61
CA PRO A 185 29.52 -3.83 -21.99
C PRO A 185 30.46 -4.69 -22.84
N THR A 186 30.23 -6.00 -22.88
CA THR A 186 30.98 -6.93 -23.73
C THR A 186 30.25 -7.10 -25.04
N GLY A 187 30.80 -6.43 -26.06
CA GLY A 187 30.46 -6.46 -27.49
C GLY A 187 29.92 -5.10 -27.94
N ALA A 188 30.68 -4.11 -28.42
CA ALA A 188 31.89 -4.19 -29.24
C ALA A 188 31.76 -5.25 -30.35
N ASP A 189 30.58 -5.30 -30.97
CA ASP A 189 30.30 -5.72 -32.36
C ASP A 189 28.83 -5.32 -32.66
N ALA A 190 28.52 -4.02 -32.50
CA ALA A 190 27.46 -3.42 -33.28
C ALA A 190 28.20 -2.63 -34.35
N GLU A 191 28.33 -3.24 -35.53
CA GLU A 191 28.56 -2.50 -36.77
C GLU A 191 27.69 -1.25 -36.69
N GLY A 192 28.36 -0.10 -36.75
CA GLY A 192 27.69 1.18 -36.80
C GLY A 192 26.72 1.15 -37.97
N VAL A 193 25.43 1.11 -37.65
CA VAL A 193 24.44 1.73 -38.52
C VAL A 193 24.60 3.21 -38.25
N GLU A 194 25.54 3.83 -38.94
CA GLU A 194 25.52 5.27 -39.14
C GLU A 194 24.19 5.55 -39.84
N ALA A 195 23.19 5.96 -39.06
CA ALA A 195 22.02 6.60 -39.62
C ALA A 195 22.48 7.95 -40.15
N GLU A 196 23.01 7.94 -41.38
CA GLU A 196 23.17 9.14 -42.17
C GLU A 196 21.78 9.77 -42.30
N PHE A 197 21.54 10.82 -41.54
CA PHE A 197 20.43 11.72 -41.77
C PHE A 197 20.72 12.46 -43.08
N SER A 198 20.30 11.84 -44.18
CA SER A 198 20.16 12.51 -45.47
C SER A 198 18.99 13.49 -45.36
N GLU A 199 19.35 14.75 -45.14
CA GLU A 199 18.47 15.91 -45.24
C GLU A 199 18.02 16.07 -46.72
N SER A 200 16.99 15.33 -47.13
CA SER A 200 16.08 15.62 -48.27
C SER A 200 15.28 14.37 -48.66
N ASP A 201 14.02 14.30 -48.25
CA ASP A 201 12.98 13.77 -49.13
C ASP A 201 11.62 14.30 -48.68
N SER A 202 10.93 14.91 -49.64
CA SER A 202 9.72 15.69 -49.45
C SER A 202 8.57 14.84 -48.95
N LEU A 203 7.74 15.42 -48.08
CA LEU A 203 6.44 14.86 -47.72
C LEU A 203 5.61 14.58 -48.99
N PRO A 204 4.93 13.43 -49.09
CA PRO A 204 4.01 13.16 -50.19
C PRO A 204 2.87 14.21 -50.20
N PRO A 205 2.44 14.69 -51.38
CA PRO A 205 1.52 15.83 -51.55
C PRO A 205 0.06 15.56 -51.10
N ASP A 206 -0.19 14.41 -50.48
CA ASP A 206 -1.52 13.89 -50.15
C ASP A 206 -1.75 13.79 -48.62
N ALA A 207 -0.79 14.25 -47.81
CA ALA A 207 -0.91 14.28 -46.34
C ALA A 207 -1.76 15.45 -45.80
N GLU A 208 -1.98 16.52 -46.56
CA GLU A 208 -2.71 17.70 -46.09
C GLU A 208 -4.24 17.52 -46.15
N GLU A 209 -4.76 16.78 -47.13
CA GLU A 209 -6.22 16.56 -47.30
C GLU A 209 -6.82 15.67 -46.19
N THR A 210 -6.03 14.76 -45.64
CA THR A 210 -6.49 13.84 -44.57
C THR A 210 -6.62 14.54 -43.22
N VAL A 211 -5.80 15.56 -42.97
CA VAL A 211 -5.81 16.30 -41.69
C VAL A 211 -6.97 17.29 -41.63
N GLU A 212 -7.27 18.00 -42.73
CA GLU A 212 -8.42 18.92 -42.79
C GLU A 212 -9.77 18.17 -42.65
N SER A 213 -9.93 17.02 -43.31
CA SER A 213 -11.13 16.17 -43.18
C SER A 213 -11.37 15.67 -41.74
N THR A 214 -10.30 15.43 -40.98
CA THR A 214 -10.42 14.90 -39.61
C THR A 214 -10.79 16.00 -38.62
N ILE A 215 -10.36 17.24 -38.85
CA ILE A 215 -10.65 18.39 -37.99
C ILE A 215 -12.12 18.86 -38.17
N GLU A 216 -12.64 18.84 -39.40
CA GLU A 216 -14.03 19.26 -39.68
C GLU A 216 -15.08 18.29 -39.09
N ALA A 217 -14.78 17.00 -39.05
CA ALA A 217 -15.65 15.98 -38.45
C ALA A 217 -15.74 16.06 -36.92
N VAL A 218 -14.71 16.61 -36.25
CA VAL A 218 -14.69 16.75 -34.78
C VAL A 218 -15.41 18.02 -34.31
N LEU A 219 -15.55 19.03 -35.18
CA LEU A 219 -16.19 20.30 -34.84
C LEU A 219 -17.69 20.39 -35.21
N SER A 220 -18.24 19.39 -35.90
CA SER A 220 -19.62 19.43 -36.42
C SER A 220 -20.63 18.59 -35.61
N ASP A 221 -20.24 17.99 -34.49
CA ASP A 221 -21.09 17.06 -33.70
C ASP A 221 -21.62 17.65 -32.38
N GLU A 222 -21.53 18.98 -32.18
CA GLU A 222 -21.97 19.65 -30.92
C GLU A 222 -23.07 20.72 -31.09
N GLU A 223 -23.87 20.69 -32.17
CA GLU A 223 -25.08 21.53 -32.25
C GLU A 223 -26.26 20.71 -32.77
N ASP A 224 -27.03 20.08 -31.87
CA ASP A 224 -28.48 19.83 -32.00
C ASP A 224 -29.04 19.22 -30.69
N GLU A 225 -29.07 20.01 -29.62
CA GLU A 225 -30.05 19.85 -28.54
C GLU A 225 -30.82 21.16 -28.41
N ASP A 226 -31.91 21.30 -29.17
CA ASP A 226 -33.08 22.12 -28.81
C ASP A 226 -34.19 21.94 -29.87
N GLU A 227 -35.12 20.99 -29.66
CA GLU A 227 -36.59 21.15 -29.81
C GLU A 227 -37.38 19.90 -29.37
#